data_AF-A0A6L5QL55-F1
#
_entry.id   AF-A0A6L5QL55-F1
#
_cell.length_a   1.000
_cell.length_b   1.000
_cell.length_c   1.000
_cell.angle_alpha   90.00
_cell.angle_beta   90.00
_cell.angle_gamma   90.00
#
_symmetry.space_group_name_H-M   'P 1'
#
loop_
_entity.id
_entity.type
_entity.pdbx_description
1 polymer ?
#
loop_
_entity_poly.entity_id
_entity_poly.type
_entity_poly.pdbx_seq_one_letter_code
_entity_poly.pdbx_strand_id
1 'polypeptide(L)'
;MSTTNIDGYEIEFTAEPLAGTNEWGAYVAIFAPSDNPMHLANIYPRQRVAADVSFSSEADAEEAAQQAGLDALKQLRAQGDQQP
;
A
#
# COMPACT_ATOMS: atom_id res chain seq x y z
N MET A 1 -5.36 -10.69 1.19
CA MET A 1 -4.91 -9.57 2.04
C MET A 1 -3.62 -9.99 2.71
N SER A 2 -2.53 -9.37 2.32
CA SER A 2 -1.18 -9.67 2.81
C SER A 2 -0.61 -8.41 3.46
N THR A 3 0.10 -8.57 4.58
CA THR A 3 0.80 -7.46 5.25
C THR A 3 2.30 -7.76 5.30
N THR A 4 3.12 -6.72 5.22
CA THR A 4 4.58 -6.83 5.36
C THR A 4 5.08 -5.69 6.21
N ASN A 5 5.99 -6.00 7.15
CA ASN A 5 6.65 -5.01 7.98
C ASN A 5 8.09 -4.78 7.48
N ILE A 6 8.45 -3.52 7.24
CA ILE A 6 9.78 -3.12 6.75
C ILE A 6 10.26 -1.93 7.56
N ASP A 7 11.36 -2.09 8.29
CA ASP A 7 11.98 -1.02 9.09
C ASP A 7 10.99 -0.30 10.03
N GLY A 8 10.03 -1.04 10.59
CA GLY A 8 8.99 -0.51 11.48
C GLY A 8 7.75 0.03 10.77
N TYR A 9 7.77 0.17 9.44
CA TYR A 9 6.58 0.50 8.65
C TYR A 9 5.78 -0.76 8.38
N GLU A 10 4.47 -0.70 8.57
CA GLU A 10 3.54 -1.74 8.19
C GLU A 10 2.89 -1.38 6.85
N ILE A 11 2.93 -2.31 5.91
CA ILE A 11 2.39 -2.13 4.58
C ILE A 11 1.32 -3.20 4.38
N GLU A 12 0.13 -2.76 3.99
CA GLU A 12 -1.01 -3.62 3.75
C GLU A 12 -1.33 -3.65 2.26
N PHE A 13 -1.41 -4.86 1.71
CA PHE A 13 -1.72 -5.12 0.31
C PHE A 13 -3.06 -5.83 0.20
N THR A 14 -3.96 -5.22 -0.56
CA THR A 14 -5.31 -5.78 -0.78
C THR A 14 -5.67 -5.71 -2.25
N ALA A 15 -6.16 -6.83 -2.78
CA ALA A 15 -6.84 -6.89 -4.05
C ALA A 15 -8.36 -6.87 -3.79
N GLU A 16 -9.10 -6.00 -4.45
CA GLU A 16 -10.57 -5.99 -4.37
C GLU A 16 -11.21 -6.02 -5.77
N PRO A 17 -12.33 -6.75 -5.94
CA PRO A 17 -13.06 -6.75 -7.19
C PRO A 17 -13.68 -5.38 -7.47
N LEU A 18 -13.54 -4.89 -8.70
CA LEU A 18 -14.10 -3.61 -9.12
C LEU A 18 -15.58 -3.78 -9.47
N ALA A 19 -16.44 -3.09 -8.72
CA ALA A 19 -17.88 -3.18 -8.87
C ALA A 19 -18.33 -2.93 -10.31
N GLY A 20 -19.13 -3.85 -10.87
CA GLY A 20 -19.63 -3.77 -12.24
C GLY A 20 -18.67 -4.30 -13.31
N THR A 21 -17.54 -4.88 -12.93
CA THR A 21 -16.58 -5.51 -13.86
C THR A 21 -16.12 -6.88 -13.33
N ASN A 22 -15.44 -7.66 -14.17
CA ASN A 22 -14.72 -8.88 -13.76
C ASN A 22 -13.24 -8.61 -13.45
N GLU A 23 -12.92 -7.36 -13.13
CA GLU A 23 -11.55 -6.92 -12.92
C GLU A 23 -11.28 -6.64 -11.44
N TRP A 24 -10.00 -6.55 -11.11
CA TRP A 24 -9.50 -6.37 -9.75
C TRP A 24 -8.72 -5.07 -9.65
N GLY A 25 -8.89 -4.38 -8.52
CA GLY A 25 -8.14 -3.20 -8.13
C GLY A 25 -7.09 -3.57 -7.10
N ALA A 26 -5.87 -3.06 -7.31
CA ALA A 26 -4.77 -3.14 -6.35
C ALA A 26 -4.82 -1.97 -5.38
N TYR A 27 -4.87 -2.25 -4.08
CA TYR A 27 -4.89 -1.26 -3.02
C TYR A 27 -3.70 -1.44 -2.08
N VAL A 28 -3.14 -0.32 -1.65
CA VAL A 28 -2.08 -0.31 -0.64
C VAL A 28 -2.36 0.73 0.44
N ALA A 29 -2.02 0.39 1.68
CA ALA A 29 -1.93 1.32 2.81
C ALA A 29 -0.56 1.17 3.47
N ILE A 30 0.02 2.28 3.96
CA ILE A 30 1.29 2.28 4.69
C ILE A 30 1.10 3.00 6.02
N PHE A 31 1.51 2.32 7.08
CA PHE A 31 1.46 2.82 8.43
C PHE A 31 2.89 2.94 8.98
N ALA A 32 3.19 4.09 9.57
CA ALA A 32 4.46 4.38 10.22
C ALA A 32 4.37 4.16 11.73
N PRO A 33 5.48 3.84 12.40
CA PRO A 33 5.53 3.89 13.85
C PRO A 33 5.24 5.32 14.33
N SER A 34 4.34 5.46 15.29
CA SER A 34 4.04 6.76 15.92
C SER A 34 4.65 6.85 17.32
N ASP A 35 4.72 8.07 17.87
CA ASP A 35 5.13 8.30 19.26
C ASP A 35 4.24 7.60 20.29
N ASN A 36 3.09 7.09 19.85
CA ASN A 36 2.23 6.22 20.65
C ASN A 36 2.48 4.75 20.25
N PRO A 37 3.12 3.93 21.11
CA PRO A 37 3.43 2.52 20.81
C PRO A 37 2.21 1.65 20.51
N MET A 38 1.01 2.10 20.93
CA MET A 38 -0.25 1.38 20.70
C MET A 38 -0.88 1.68 19.33
N HIS A 39 -0.37 2.66 18.59
CA HIS A 39 -0.96 3.09 17.32
C HIS A 39 0.12 3.27 16.23
N LEU A 40 -0.15 2.71 15.05
CA LEU A 40 0.58 3.08 13.85
C LEU A 40 -0.10 4.30 13.21
N ALA A 41 0.70 5.27 12.78
CA ALA A 41 0.22 6.44 12.05
C ALA A 41 -0.03 6.05 10.59
N ASN A 42 -1.25 6.23 10.10
CA ASN A 42 -1.55 6.02 8.69
C ASN A 42 -0.98 7.18 7.86
N ILE A 43 0.24 7.00 7.36
CA ILE A 43 0.95 8.02 6.56
C ILE A 43 0.64 7.91 5.07
N TYR A 44 0.14 6.75 4.64
CA TYR A 44 -0.31 6.51 3.28
C TYR A 44 -1.68 5.85 3.34
N PRO A 45 -2.76 6.66 3.27
CA PRO A 45 -4.12 6.15 3.34
C PRO A 45 -4.33 5.09 2.27
N ARG A 46 -5.17 4.11 2.61
CA ARG A 46 -5.56 3.05 1.70
C ARG A 46 -6.06 3.66 0.39
N GLN A 47 -5.32 3.43 -0.69
CA GLN A 47 -5.66 3.97 -2.01
C GLN A 47 -5.30 2.99 -3.11
N ARG A 48 -5.92 3.20 -4.27
CA ARG A 48 -5.68 2.38 -5.44
C ARG A 48 -4.34 2.76 -6.06
N VAL A 49 -3.46 1.78 -6.18
CA VAL A 49 -2.07 1.92 -6.65
C VAL A 49 -1.99 2.54 -8.04
N ALA A 50 -2.95 2.20 -8.90
CA ALA A 50 -3.10 2.77 -10.22
C ALA A 50 -4.60 2.84 -10.52
N ALA A 51 -5.17 4.03 -10.44
CA ALA A 51 -6.60 4.25 -10.65
C ALA A 51 -7.06 3.77 -12.05
N ASP A 52 -6.16 3.84 -13.03
CA ASP A 52 -6.41 3.48 -14.42
C ASP A 52 -6.02 2.03 -14.76
N VAL A 53 -5.37 1.30 -13.84
CA VAL A 53 -4.95 -0.09 -14.09
C VAL A 53 -5.85 -1.02 -13.31
N SER A 54 -6.48 -1.93 -14.06
CA SER A 54 -7.27 -3.03 -13.53
C SER A 54 -6.61 -4.35 -13.93
N PHE A 55 -6.81 -5.36 -13.09
CA PHE A 55 -6.17 -6.66 -13.24
C PHE A 55 -7.21 -7.74 -13.52
N SER A 56 -6.83 -8.72 -14.33
CA SER A 56 -7.71 -9.83 -14.70
C SER A 56 -7.85 -10.88 -13.58
N SER A 57 -6.95 -10.86 -12.59
CA SER A 57 -6.95 -11.80 -11.46
C SER A 57 -6.60 -11.10 -10.14
N GLU A 58 -7.05 -11.71 -9.04
CA GLU A 58 -6.72 -11.28 -7.68
C GLU A 58 -5.19 -11.32 -7.44
N ALA A 59 -4.52 -12.37 -7.93
CA ALA A 59 -3.08 -12.56 -7.76
C ALA A 59 -2.27 -11.45 -8.45
N ASP A 60 -2.65 -11.08 -9.68
CA ASP A 60 -1.98 -9.99 -10.41
C ASP A 60 -2.18 -8.64 -9.71
N ALA A 61 -3.39 -8.39 -9.16
CA ALA A 61 -3.68 -7.19 -8.38
C ALA A 61 -2.88 -7.15 -7.08
N GLU A 62 -2.72 -8.28 -6.40
CA GLU A 62 -1.94 -8.36 -5.17
C GLU A 62 -0.44 -8.17 -5.42
N GLU A 63 0.11 -8.76 -6.49
CA GLU A 63 1.51 -8.55 -6.88
C GLU A 63 1.78 -7.09 -7.26
N ALA A 64 0.88 -6.46 -8.00
CA ALA A 64 0.97 -5.04 -8.31
C ALA A 64 0.84 -4.15 -7.07
N ALA A 65 -0.03 -4.52 -6.12
CA ALA A 65 -0.14 -3.84 -4.84
C ALA A 65 1.18 -3.92 -4.06
N GLN A 66 1.82 -5.09 -4.05
CA GLN A 66 3.12 -5.30 -3.43
C GLN A 66 4.22 -4.43 -4.02
N GLN A 67 4.40 -4.48 -5.35
CA GLN A 67 5.43 -3.69 -6.04
C GLN A 67 5.26 -2.20 -5.77
N ALA A 68 4.04 -1.69 -5.91
CA ALA A 68 3.80 -0.27 -5.72
C ALA A 68 3.85 0.17 -4.27
N GLY A 69 3.47 -0.68 -3.31
CA GLY A 69 3.64 -0.36 -1.91
C GLY A 69 5.10 -0.28 -1.50
N LEU A 70 5.95 -1.14 -2.05
CA LEU A 70 7.40 -1.04 -1.87
C LEU A 70 7.94 0.26 -2.47
N ASP A 71 7.47 0.66 -3.66
CA ASP A 71 7.91 1.91 -4.28
C ASP A 71 7.39 3.16 -3.55
N ALA A 72 6.14 3.15 -3.09
CA ALA A 72 5.57 4.19 -2.25
C ALA A 72 6.34 4.32 -0.93
N LEU A 73 6.69 3.19 -0.30
CA LEU A 73 7.54 3.20 0.90
C LEU A 73 8.91 3.82 0.61
N LYS A 74 9.58 3.45 -0.50
CA LYS A 74 10.87 4.06 -0.89
C LYS A 74 10.74 5.58 -1.03
N GLN A 75 9.67 6.06 -1.66
CA GLN A 75 9.41 7.49 -1.84
C GLN A 75 9.12 8.19 -0.50
N LEU A 76 8.34 7.56 0.38
CA LEU A 76 8.04 8.10 1.71
C LEU A 76 9.31 8.20 2.56
N ARG A 77 10.19 7.20 2.50
CA ARG A 77 11.48 7.24 3.18
C ARG A 77 12.39 8.33 2.62
N ALA A 78 12.43 8.48 1.29
CA ALA A 78 13.19 9.55 0.65
C ALA A 78 12.67 10.96 1.03
N GLN A 79 11.36 11.10 1.27
CA GLN A 79 10.74 12.35 1.72
C GLN A 79 10.92 12.60 3.23
N GLY A 80 10.89 11.54 4.06
CA GLY A 80 11.10 11.62 5.51
C GLY A 80 12.53 11.97 5.93
N ASP A 81 13.53 11.63 5.12
CA ASP A 81 14.92 12.10 5.29
C ASP A 81 15.12 13.59 4.92
N GLN A 82 14.09 14.25 4.38
CA GLN A 82 14.07 15.69 4.10
C GLN A 82 13.18 16.46 5.09
N GLN A 83 13.27 16.18 6.39
CA GLN A 83 12.79 17.13 7.40
C GLN A 83 13.99 17.93 7.97
N PRO A 84 14.04 19.25 7.75
CA PRO A 84 15.10 20.13 8.29
C PRO A 84 15.02 20.30 9.81
#